data_AF-A0A1B0DFI5-F1
#
_entry.id   AF-A0A1B0DFI5-F1
#
_cell.length_a   1.000
_cell.length_b   1.000
_cell.length_c   1.000
_cell.angle_alpha   90.00
_cell.angle_beta   90.00
_cell.angle_gamma   90.00
#
_symmetry.space_group_name_H-M   'P 1'
#
loop_
_entity.id
_entity.type
_entity.pdbx_description
1 polymer ?
#
loop_
_entity_poly.entity_id
_entity_poly.type
_entity_poly.pdbx_seq_one_letter_code
_entity_poly.pdbx_strand_id
1 'polypeptide(L)'
;TGWIKCCGRTLKPPALTRHTLTLAGDYLYLFGGSRDNGEFSSRLFKIKISDQTNDESENGEQWQEVSPRGGKVLDVRVVAHTTVYHKSSNSLIVYGGVVAGVARFSKLSDRMFAFQLDERHWTEIMYPRTPLRDAYIPRERAFHTTTIVGNYLIVFGGYSHRHNKEEICYDNQMYLYHLGCHTWVNQDVLGVGKRSRYPKQQGVFAHAASLRNRNALLIVGGYHGNVNGDLLAYTLPPMLVIKDEETFEPEPLCSKHGSVSECLSDPECGWCSADGVCYGRTVGANCTTNLQTTRCPGICPALGDCHSCLLHGAVNIDAEKKHQTVAHKLGLGQCTWCVQNARCHHKDDNYGVCGEDTPSQSPGWWGTKGTEITSANKCTKLDKRPGLTFIKYLHPVNWTMPDQVTIVNATMVDFNAPSSSTHTEQSFNGDMVARLAGYIRPPHSGI
;
A
#
# COMPACT_ATOMS: atom_id res chain seq x y z
N THR A 1 -11.17 12.77 36.11
CA THR A 1 -11.12 12.27 34.72
C THR A 1 -12.56 12.00 34.29
N GLY A 2 -13.06 12.80 33.35
CA GLY A 2 -14.44 12.68 32.83
C GLY A 2 -14.46 11.97 31.49
N TRP A 3 -15.55 11.27 31.19
CA TRP A 3 -15.84 10.76 29.85
C TRP A 3 -16.72 11.78 29.13
N ILE A 4 -16.34 12.17 27.91
CA ILE A 4 -17.15 13.03 27.05
C ILE A 4 -17.70 12.16 25.92
N LYS A 5 -19.02 12.19 25.74
CA LYS A 5 -19.67 11.50 24.62
C LYS A 5 -19.68 12.43 23.41
N CYS A 6 -18.67 12.31 22.55
CA CYS A 6 -18.68 13.00 21.25
C CYS A 6 -19.87 12.49 20.43
N CYS A 7 -20.84 13.36 20.15
CA CYS A 7 -22.05 13.03 19.41
C CYS A 7 -22.36 14.12 18.40
N GLY A 8 -22.05 13.86 17.13
CA GLY A 8 -22.66 14.58 16.02
C GLY A 8 -24.18 14.36 16.06
N ARG A 9 -24.95 15.45 16.06
CA ARG A 9 -26.44 15.40 16.11
C ARG A 9 -27.06 15.00 14.76
N THR A 10 -26.39 15.25 13.64
CA THR A 10 -26.95 15.18 12.27
C THR A 10 -26.59 13.91 11.51
N LEU A 11 -25.28 13.59 11.37
CA LEU A 11 -24.80 12.37 10.72
C LEU A 11 -24.11 11.48 11.76
N LYS A 12 -24.45 10.18 11.75
CA LYS A 12 -23.79 9.15 12.55
C LYS A 12 -23.28 8.06 11.63
N PRO A 13 -21.99 7.68 11.71
CA PRO A 13 -21.50 6.49 11.06
C PRO A 13 -22.35 5.28 11.47
N PRO A 14 -22.51 4.28 10.58
CA PRO A 14 -23.25 3.07 10.91
C PRO A 14 -22.59 2.32 12.08
N ALA A 15 -23.35 1.44 12.74
CA ALA A 15 -22.79 0.52 13.72
C ALA A 15 -21.77 -0.41 13.04
N LEU A 16 -20.51 -0.29 13.42
CA LEU A 16 -19.39 -1.01 12.81
C LEU A 16 -18.52 -1.65 13.89
N THR A 17 -18.07 -2.87 13.65
CA THR A 17 -17.01 -3.52 14.44
C THR A 17 -15.81 -3.84 13.57
N ARG A 18 -14.62 -3.98 14.18
CA ARG A 18 -13.36 -4.29 13.47
C ARG A 18 -13.01 -3.27 12.37
N HIS A 19 -13.45 -2.03 12.56
CA HIS A 19 -13.06 -0.85 11.78
C HIS A 19 -11.77 -0.25 12.34
N THR A 20 -11.21 0.73 11.63
CA THR A 20 -10.06 1.51 12.11
C THR A 20 -10.46 2.95 12.39
N LEU A 21 -9.77 3.57 13.34
CA LEU A 21 -9.80 5.01 13.61
C LEU A 21 -8.38 5.56 13.47
N THR A 22 -8.20 6.61 12.67
CA THR A 22 -6.87 7.14 12.34
C THR A 22 -6.89 8.65 12.35
N LEU A 23 -6.02 9.27 13.15
CA LEU A 23 -5.84 10.72 13.20
C LEU A 23 -4.98 11.17 12.01
N ALA A 24 -5.46 12.13 11.23
CA ALA A 24 -4.73 12.78 10.15
C ALA A 24 -5.00 14.30 10.18
N GLY A 25 -3.98 15.08 10.50
CA GLY A 25 -4.15 16.49 10.83
C GLY A 25 -5.14 16.67 11.99
N ASP A 26 -6.11 17.56 11.81
CA ASP A 26 -7.14 17.87 12.81
C ASP A 26 -8.38 16.95 12.70
N TYR A 27 -8.33 15.90 11.88
CA TYR A 27 -9.46 15.02 11.62
C TYR A 27 -9.19 13.59 12.05
N LEU A 28 -10.18 12.99 12.73
CA LEU A 28 -10.22 11.56 13.00
C LEU A 28 -11.03 10.87 11.91
N TYR A 29 -10.41 9.93 11.22
CA TYR A 29 -11.02 9.16 10.13
C TYR A 29 -11.46 7.79 10.61
N LEU A 30 -12.67 7.37 10.22
CA LEU A 30 -13.23 6.04 10.46
C LEU A 30 -13.31 5.29 9.13
N PHE A 31 -12.72 4.11 9.06
CA PHE A 31 -12.70 3.31 7.83
C PHE A 31 -12.94 1.81 8.05
N GLY A 32 -13.64 1.20 7.09
CA GLY A 32 -13.93 -0.23 7.00
C GLY A 32 -14.83 -0.76 8.12
N GLY A 33 -14.66 -2.04 8.45
CA GLY A 33 -15.44 -2.73 9.49
C GLY A 33 -16.70 -3.42 8.97
N SER A 34 -17.24 -4.33 9.78
CA SER A 34 -18.45 -5.09 9.48
C SER A 34 -19.66 -4.46 10.15
N ARG A 35 -20.74 -4.34 9.38
CA ARG A 35 -22.08 -4.00 9.87
C ARG A 35 -22.72 -5.19 10.61
N ASP A 36 -23.85 -4.93 11.26
CA ASP A 36 -24.70 -5.92 11.92
C ASP A 36 -25.20 -7.03 10.97
N ASN A 37 -25.50 -6.67 9.72
CA ASN A 37 -25.88 -7.59 8.65
C ASN A 37 -24.71 -8.41 8.07
N GLY A 38 -23.48 -8.23 8.58
CA GLY A 38 -22.26 -8.89 8.12
C GLY A 38 -21.58 -8.26 6.90
N GLU A 39 -22.17 -7.21 6.30
CA GLU A 39 -21.58 -6.52 5.16
C GLU A 39 -20.34 -5.71 5.57
N PHE A 40 -19.30 -5.79 4.74
CA PHE A 40 -18.06 -5.02 4.94
C PHE A 40 -18.21 -3.64 4.33
N SER A 41 -18.01 -2.60 5.15
CA SER A 41 -18.06 -1.22 4.71
C SER A 41 -16.82 -0.85 3.90
N SER A 42 -17.01 -0.09 2.83
CA SER A 42 -15.95 0.67 2.14
C SER A 42 -16.11 2.18 2.30
N ARG A 43 -17.06 2.63 3.14
CA ARG A 43 -17.34 4.05 3.40
C ARG A 43 -16.30 4.63 4.36
N LEU A 44 -15.86 5.85 4.05
CA LEU A 44 -14.93 6.62 4.86
C LEU A 44 -15.68 7.77 5.52
N PHE A 45 -15.51 7.94 6.83
CA PHE A 45 -16.08 9.05 7.57
C PHE A 45 -14.96 9.83 8.25
N LYS A 46 -15.17 11.12 8.50
CA LYS A 46 -14.26 11.95 9.29
C LYS A 46 -15.01 12.83 10.28
N ILE A 47 -14.36 13.16 11.37
CA ILE A 47 -14.83 14.15 12.34
C ILE A 47 -13.66 15.06 12.71
N LYS A 48 -13.92 16.37 12.80
CA LYS A 48 -12.90 17.32 13.25
C LYS A 48 -12.76 17.20 14.76
N ILE A 49 -11.54 17.14 15.26
CA ILE A 49 -11.24 17.17 16.69
C ILE A 49 -10.93 18.63 17.04
N SER A 50 -11.80 19.29 17.79
CA SER A 50 -11.56 20.65 18.29
C SER A 50 -11.10 20.61 19.74
N ASP A 51 -10.09 21.42 20.06
CA ASP A 51 -9.50 21.50 21.41
C ASP A 51 -10.28 22.44 22.36
N GLN A 52 -11.38 23.05 21.87
CA GLN A 52 -12.07 24.11 22.59
C GLN A 52 -13.33 23.60 23.29
N THR A 53 -13.21 23.48 24.61
CA THR A 53 -14.31 23.26 25.57
C THR A 53 -15.32 24.41 25.66
N ASN A 54 -15.09 25.52 24.95
CA ASN A 54 -15.82 26.78 25.09
C ASN A 54 -16.53 27.24 23.82
N ASP A 55 -16.45 26.47 22.74
CA ASP A 55 -17.16 26.81 21.51
C ASP A 55 -18.54 26.12 21.52
N GLU A 56 -19.51 26.81 22.13
CA GLU A 56 -20.94 26.47 22.05
C GLU A 56 -21.50 26.66 20.62
N SER A 57 -20.66 26.94 19.62
CA SER A 57 -21.12 26.94 18.24
C SER A 57 -21.60 25.54 17.84
N GLU A 58 -22.84 25.47 17.36
CA GLU A 58 -23.59 24.25 17.00
C GLU A 58 -22.92 23.38 15.89
N ASN A 59 -21.69 23.71 15.47
CA ASN A 59 -20.96 23.16 14.34
C ASN A 59 -19.67 22.39 14.70
N GLY A 60 -19.30 22.30 15.99
CA GLY A 60 -17.94 21.92 16.43
C GLY A 60 -17.44 20.50 16.13
N GLU A 61 -18.29 19.47 16.22
CA GLU A 61 -17.87 18.06 16.09
C GLU A 61 -18.94 17.23 15.35
N GLN A 62 -19.05 17.42 14.04
CA GLN A 62 -19.98 16.64 13.22
C GLN A 62 -19.23 15.64 12.33
N TRP A 63 -19.72 14.39 12.34
CA TRP A 63 -19.28 13.39 11.37
C TRP A 63 -19.67 13.83 9.97
N GLN A 64 -18.76 13.58 9.02
CA GLN A 64 -18.97 13.82 7.60
C GLN A 64 -18.55 12.57 6.84
N GLU A 65 -19.34 12.16 5.87
CA GLU A 65 -18.92 11.14 4.92
C GLU A 65 -17.95 11.74 3.90
N VAL A 66 -16.85 11.03 3.64
CA VAL A 66 -15.86 11.40 2.64
C VAL A 66 -16.13 10.59 1.38
N SER A 67 -16.76 11.22 0.38
CA SER A 67 -17.01 10.59 -0.92
C SER A 67 -15.72 10.53 -1.75
N PRO A 68 -15.26 9.34 -2.16
CA PRO A 68 -14.15 9.21 -3.10
C PRO A 68 -14.49 9.84 -4.45
N ARG A 69 -13.50 10.47 -5.09
CA ARG A 69 -13.59 10.97 -6.47
C ARG A 69 -13.15 9.93 -7.51
N GLY A 70 -12.41 8.90 -7.09
CA GLY A 70 -11.96 7.82 -7.96
C GLY A 70 -11.35 6.63 -7.20
N GLY A 71 -10.96 5.62 -7.98
CA GLY A 71 -10.48 4.32 -7.49
C GLY A 71 -11.60 3.28 -7.33
N LYS A 72 -11.20 2.02 -7.10
CA LYS A 72 -12.12 0.87 -7.01
C LYS A 72 -12.63 0.68 -5.58
N VAL A 73 -13.67 1.43 -5.21
CA VAL A 73 -14.24 1.42 -3.83
C VAL A 73 -14.68 0.02 -3.36
N LEU A 74 -15.07 -0.87 -4.28
CA LEU A 74 -15.48 -2.24 -3.94
C LEU A 74 -14.32 -3.14 -3.50
N ASP A 75 -13.09 -2.82 -3.93
CA ASP A 75 -11.88 -3.57 -3.57
C ASP A 75 -11.45 -3.31 -2.13
N VAL A 76 -11.92 -2.20 -1.54
CA VAL A 76 -11.56 -1.75 -0.18
C VAL A 76 -12.68 -2.02 0.84
N ARG A 77 -13.55 -3.00 0.57
CA ARG A 77 -14.49 -3.55 1.56
C ARG A 77 -13.72 -4.51 2.48
N VAL A 78 -13.31 -4.01 3.64
CA VAL A 78 -12.33 -4.69 4.48
C VAL A 78 -12.61 -4.54 5.98
N VAL A 79 -12.31 -5.59 6.76
CA VAL A 79 -12.43 -5.62 8.22
C VAL A 79 -11.17 -6.17 8.86
N ALA A 80 -10.93 -5.86 10.15
CA ALA A 80 -9.74 -6.34 10.88
C ALA A 80 -8.41 -6.00 10.17
N HIS A 81 -8.42 -4.92 9.39
CA HIS A 81 -7.26 -4.31 8.75
C HIS A 81 -6.63 -3.30 9.70
N THR A 82 -5.53 -2.71 9.25
CA THR A 82 -4.91 -1.56 9.90
C THR A 82 -4.93 -0.37 8.96
N THR A 83 -4.97 0.83 9.55
CA THR A 83 -4.90 2.10 8.82
C THR A 83 -3.93 3.02 9.53
N VAL A 84 -3.01 3.63 8.79
CA VAL A 84 -2.07 4.64 9.28
C VAL A 84 -2.11 5.89 8.40
N TYR A 85 -1.83 7.04 8.99
CA TYR A 85 -1.70 8.28 8.23
C TYR A 85 -0.24 8.53 7.86
N HIS A 86 0.03 8.60 6.56
CA HIS A 86 1.32 8.97 6.01
C HIS A 86 1.33 10.43 5.61
N LYS A 87 1.99 11.25 6.42
CA LYS A 87 1.98 12.72 6.33
C LYS A 87 2.58 13.25 5.02
N SER A 88 3.69 12.68 4.55
CA SER A 88 4.42 13.21 3.38
C SER A 88 3.64 13.07 2.08
N SER A 89 2.87 11.99 1.90
CA SER A 89 1.96 11.83 0.76
C SER A 89 0.54 12.34 1.04
N ASN A 90 0.27 12.80 2.26
CA ASN A 90 -1.06 13.13 2.76
C ASN A 90 -2.10 12.01 2.49
N SER A 91 -1.72 10.77 2.80
CA SER A 91 -2.54 9.59 2.48
C SER A 91 -2.84 8.73 3.71
N LEU A 92 -4.04 8.14 3.74
CA LEU A 92 -4.33 7.01 4.61
C LEU A 92 -3.86 5.73 3.93
N ILE A 93 -2.99 4.96 4.58
CA ILE A 93 -2.50 3.66 4.09
C ILE A 93 -3.25 2.56 4.84
N VAL A 94 -3.90 1.68 4.10
CA VAL A 94 -4.66 0.53 4.60
C VAL A 94 -3.93 -0.74 4.23
N TYR A 95 -3.68 -1.62 5.21
CA TYR A 95 -2.94 -2.87 4.97
C TYR A 95 -3.67 -4.10 5.52
N GLY A 96 -3.68 -5.16 4.70
CA GLY A 96 -4.17 -6.48 5.05
C GLY A 96 -5.65 -6.51 5.43
N GLY A 97 -5.98 -7.32 6.43
CA GLY A 97 -7.33 -7.55 6.91
C GLY A 97 -8.05 -8.70 6.21
N VAL A 98 -9.35 -8.75 6.41
CA VAL A 98 -10.25 -9.71 5.79
C VAL A 98 -11.09 -8.97 4.76
N VAL A 99 -11.03 -9.43 3.51
CA VAL A 99 -11.77 -8.87 2.37
C VAL A 99 -12.89 -9.80 1.93
N ALA A 100 -13.97 -9.21 1.42
CA ALA A 100 -15.05 -9.97 0.81
C ALA A 100 -14.54 -10.63 -0.48
N GLY A 101 -14.58 -11.96 -0.54
CA GLY A 101 -14.33 -12.76 -1.74
C GLY A 101 -15.60 -12.98 -2.56
N VAL A 102 -15.57 -13.98 -3.44
CA VAL A 102 -16.74 -14.41 -4.21
C VAL A 102 -17.72 -15.15 -3.28
N ALA A 103 -19.02 -15.08 -3.55
CA ALA A 103 -20.05 -15.93 -2.95
C ALA A 103 -20.14 -15.90 -1.39
N ARG A 104 -19.99 -14.74 -0.75
CA ARG A 104 -20.03 -14.54 0.73
C ARG A 104 -18.87 -15.15 1.51
N PHE A 105 -17.85 -15.68 0.84
CA PHE A 105 -16.63 -16.13 1.52
C PHE A 105 -15.70 -14.96 1.76
N SER A 106 -15.03 -14.99 2.91
CA SER A 106 -14.05 -13.99 3.30
C SER A 106 -12.65 -14.59 3.22
N LYS A 107 -11.68 -13.83 2.74
CA LYS A 107 -10.28 -14.26 2.70
C LYS A 107 -9.37 -13.25 3.36
N LEU A 108 -8.25 -13.74 3.89
CA LEU A 108 -7.17 -12.87 4.34
C LEU A 108 -6.59 -12.14 3.13
N SER A 109 -6.21 -10.89 3.36
CA SER A 109 -5.59 -10.02 2.36
C SER A 109 -4.15 -9.71 2.77
N ASP A 110 -3.27 -9.64 1.79
CA ASP A 110 -1.97 -9.00 1.86
C ASP A 110 -1.97 -7.64 1.13
N ARG A 111 -3.07 -7.24 0.49
CA ARG A 111 -3.13 -6.02 -0.32
C ARG A 111 -2.90 -4.77 0.53
N MET A 112 -2.26 -3.78 -0.08
CA MET A 112 -2.05 -2.45 0.48
C MET A 112 -2.79 -1.43 -0.39
N PHE A 113 -3.54 -0.54 0.24
CA PHE A 113 -4.24 0.55 -0.45
C PHE A 113 -3.84 1.89 0.14
N ALA A 114 -3.89 2.93 -0.68
CA ALA A 114 -3.73 4.31 -0.24
C ALA A 114 -4.91 5.16 -0.68
N PHE A 115 -5.38 6.02 0.22
CA PHE A 115 -6.37 7.06 -0.06
C PHE A 115 -5.71 8.42 0.11
N GLN A 116 -5.50 9.13 -0.99
CA GLN A 116 -4.95 10.49 -0.97
C GLN A 116 -6.05 11.46 -0.52
N LEU A 117 -5.79 12.26 0.51
CA LEU A 117 -6.83 13.03 1.22
C LEU A 117 -7.34 14.27 0.47
N ASP A 118 -6.49 14.95 -0.30
CA ASP A 118 -6.82 16.16 -1.06
C ASP A 118 -7.65 15.84 -2.30
N GLU A 119 -7.20 14.85 -3.06
CA GLU A 119 -7.78 14.38 -4.31
C GLU A 119 -8.89 13.34 -4.08
N ARG A 120 -8.96 12.77 -2.88
CA ARG A 120 -9.95 11.78 -2.47
C ARG A 120 -9.97 10.58 -3.42
N HIS A 121 -8.79 10.07 -3.74
CA HIS A 121 -8.59 9.00 -4.72
C HIS A 121 -7.99 7.75 -4.07
N TRP A 122 -8.64 6.60 -4.28
CA TRP A 122 -8.11 5.29 -3.87
C TRP A 122 -7.16 4.71 -4.92
N THR A 123 -6.03 4.15 -4.49
CA THR A 123 -5.19 3.27 -5.29
C THR A 123 -4.85 2.00 -4.51
N GLU A 124 -4.59 0.90 -5.22
CA GLU A 124 -3.79 -0.20 -4.68
C GLU A 124 -2.31 0.16 -4.87
N ILE A 125 -1.48 -0.12 -3.85
CA ILE A 125 -0.03 -0.05 -3.96
C ILE A 125 0.44 -1.46 -4.30
N MET A 126 0.85 -1.66 -5.56
CA MET A 126 1.32 -2.94 -6.05
C MET A 126 2.81 -3.12 -5.71
N TYR A 127 3.14 -4.18 -5.00
CA TYR A 127 4.52 -4.58 -4.77
C TYR A 127 4.73 -6.00 -5.32
N PRO A 128 5.97 -6.38 -5.70
CA PRO A 128 6.24 -7.67 -6.32
C PRO A 128 5.76 -8.83 -5.43
N ARG A 129 4.86 -9.66 -5.97
CA ARG A 129 4.40 -10.90 -5.34
C ARG A 129 5.18 -12.06 -5.97
N THR A 130 6.43 -12.22 -5.58
CA THR A 130 7.27 -13.31 -6.11
C THR A 130 6.81 -14.67 -5.54
N PRO A 131 6.85 -15.76 -6.33
CA PRO A 131 6.51 -17.12 -5.85
C PRO A 131 7.45 -17.60 -4.74
N LEU A 132 8.72 -17.21 -4.85
CA LEU A 132 9.66 -17.20 -3.73
C LEU A 132 9.27 -16.01 -2.87
N ARG A 133 8.31 -16.21 -1.95
CA ARG A 133 8.07 -15.23 -0.87
C ARG A 133 9.36 -15.17 -0.08
N ASP A 134 10.28 -14.30 -0.50
CA ASP A 134 11.49 -13.98 0.23
C ASP A 134 11.08 -13.70 1.68
N ALA A 135 11.82 -14.22 2.65
CA ALA A 135 11.36 -14.44 4.03
C ALA A 135 10.80 -13.20 4.77
N TYR A 136 10.96 -12.00 4.19
CA TYR A 136 10.60 -10.70 4.72
C TYR A 136 9.37 -10.04 4.05
N ILE A 137 8.66 -10.72 3.15
CA ILE A 137 7.35 -10.27 2.65
C ILE A 137 6.24 -10.95 3.48
N PRO A 138 5.41 -10.19 4.21
CA PRO A 138 4.34 -10.75 5.01
C PRO A 138 3.30 -11.49 4.16
N ARG A 139 2.86 -12.65 4.67
CA ARG A 139 1.66 -13.32 4.16
C ARG A 139 0.39 -12.54 4.49
N GLU A 140 -0.69 -12.89 3.78
CA GLU A 140 -2.04 -12.43 4.02
C GLU A 140 -2.45 -12.58 5.50
N ARG A 141 -2.96 -11.49 6.09
CA ARG A 141 -3.16 -11.43 7.55
C ARG A 141 -4.27 -10.49 7.99
N ALA A 142 -4.80 -10.70 9.19
CA ALA A 142 -5.77 -9.81 9.84
C ALA A 142 -5.44 -9.63 11.33
N PHE A 143 -6.04 -8.62 11.98
CA PHE A 143 -5.82 -8.32 13.41
C PHE A 143 -4.34 -8.17 13.80
N HIS A 144 -3.52 -7.72 12.86
CA HIS A 144 -2.15 -7.29 13.11
C HIS A 144 -2.16 -5.82 13.55
N THR A 145 -1.00 -5.30 13.94
CA THR A 145 -0.82 -3.85 14.10
C THR A 145 0.13 -3.30 13.05
N THR A 146 -0.07 -2.03 12.71
CA THR A 146 0.89 -1.28 11.90
C THR A 146 1.22 0.04 12.54
N THR A 147 2.45 0.49 12.35
CA THR A 147 2.94 1.77 12.88
C THR A 147 3.97 2.33 11.92
N ILE A 148 3.90 3.63 11.65
CA ILE A 148 4.93 4.32 10.86
C ILE A 148 6.03 4.77 11.80
N VAL A 149 7.28 4.45 11.46
CA VAL A 149 8.47 4.99 12.10
C VAL A 149 9.42 5.45 11.01
N GLY A 150 9.66 6.76 10.97
CA GLY A 150 10.45 7.36 9.93
C GLY A 150 9.91 7.02 8.53
N ASN A 151 10.79 6.48 7.69
CA ASN A 151 10.45 6.07 6.31
C ASN A 151 9.87 4.66 6.22
N TYR A 152 9.57 4.00 7.34
CA TYR A 152 9.15 2.60 7.37
C TYR A 152 7.75 2.45 7.95
N LEU A 153 6.93 1.66 7.26
CA LEU A 153 5.73 1.05 7.82
C LEU A 153 6.13 -0.28 8.47
N ILE A 154 5.94 -0.38 9.78
CA ILE A 154 6.15 -1.61 10.54
C ILE A 154 4.83 -2.36 10.60
N VAL A 155 4.84 -3.65 10.27
CA VAL A 155 3.73 -4.59 10.43
C VAL A 155 4.14 -5.66 11.42
N PHE A 156 3.36 -5.86 12.48
CA PHE A 156 3.70 -6.83 13.53
C PHE A 156 2.56 -7.80 13.83
N GLY A 157 2.91 -9.09 13.89
CA GLY A 157 2.02 -10.19 14.24
C GLY A 157 0.79 -10.32 13.33
N GLY A 158 -0.31 -10.75 13.92
CA GLY A 158 -1.59 -10.96 13.24
C GLY A 158 -1.93 -12.42 13.02
N TYR A 159 -3.19 -12.64 12.66
CA TYR A 159 -3.72 -13.93 12.24
C TYR A 159 -3.35 -14.16 10.78
N SER A 160 -2.59 -15.22 10.50
CA SER A 160 -2.09 -15.60 9.17
C SER A 160 -2.14 -17.11 9.03
N HIS A 161 -2.42 -17.62 7.83
CA HIS A 161 -2.46 -19.07 7.58
C HIS A 161 -1.12 -19.60 7.06
N ARG A 162 -0.45 -20.48 7.82
CA ARG A 162 0.78 -21.17 7.38
C ARG A 162 0.49 -22.67 7.26
N HIS A 163 0.23 -23.13 6.03
CA HIS A 163 0.25 -24.57 5.74
C HIS A 163 1.69 -25.08 5.77
N ASN A 164 2.13 -25.49 6.95
CA ASN A 164 3.19 -26.48 7.17
C ASN A 164 2.69 -27.39 8.31
N LYS A 165 3.42 -28.47 8.62
CA LYS A 165 3.01 -29.57 9.55
C LYS A 165 2.46 -29.15 10.93
N GLU A 166 2.56 -27.88 11.28
CA GLU A 166 1.94 -27.24 12.44
C GLU A 166 1.06 -26.08 11.93
N GLU A 167 -0.25 -26.12 12.18
CA GLU A 167 -1.22 -25.08 11.82
C GLU A 167 -1.01 -23.81 12.70
N ILE A 168 0.13 -23.14 12.54
CA ILE A 168 0.42 -21.91 13.28
C ILE A 168 -0.38 -20.78 12.64
N CYS A 169 -1.39 -20.32 13.38
CA CYS A 169 -2.33 -19.29 12.96
C CYS A 169 -1.91 -17.87 13.37
N TYR A 170 -0.87 -17.72 14.20
CA TYR A 170 -0.45 -16.41 14.73
C TYR A 170 0.99 -16.15 14.35
N ASP A 171 1.24 -14.93 13.89
CA ASP A 171 2.58 -14.52 13.48
C ASP A 171 3.33 -13.86 14.64
N ASN A 172 4.63 -14.10 14.73
CA ASN A 172 5.55 -13.51 15.70
C ASN A 172 6.59 -12.59 15.05
N GLN A 173 6.49 -12.37 13.74
CA GLN A 173 7.47 -11.62 12.96
C GLN A 173 7.08 -10.14 12.84
N MET A 174 8.12 -9.33 12.64
CA MET A 174 8.03 -7.92 12.29
C MET A 174 8.45 -7.77 10.83
N TYR A 175 7.66 -7.03 10.06
CA TYR A 175 7.95 -6.73 8.65
C TYR A 175 8.06 -5.23 8.48
N LEU A 176 9.01 -4.82 7.65
CA LEU A 176 9.27 -3.41 7.38
C LEU A 176 9.02 -3.16 5.90
N TYR A 177 8.21 -2.15 5.61
CA TYR A 177 7.98 -1.67 4.26
C TYR A 177 8.49 -0.24 4.15
N HIS A 178 9.41 -0.01 3.23
CA HIS A 178 9.99 1.31 3.01
C HIS A 178 9.02 2.18 2.20
N LEU A 179 8.52 3.25 2.79
CA LEU A 179 7.47 4.11 2.22
C LEU A 179 7.97 5.01 1.07
N GLY A 180 9.26 5.34 1.01
CA GLY A 180 9.84 6.02 -0.15
C GLY A 180 10.07 5.08 -1.35
N CYS A 181 10.83 4.00 -1.13
CA CYS A 181 11.16 3.02 -2.16
C CYS A 181 10.03 2.07 -2.55
N HIS A 182 8.94 2.03 -1.78
CA HIS A 182 7.80 1.14 -1.98
C HIS A 182 8.15 -0.36 -2.09
N THR A 183 9.07 -0.81 -1.23
CA THR A 183 9.52 -2.21 -1.16
C THR A 183 9.50 -2.74 0.28
N TRP A 184 9.24 -4.03 0.43
CA TRP A 184 9.52 -4.74 1.67
C TRP A 184 11.02 -4.82 1.91
N VAL A 185 11.42 -4.69 3.16
CA VAL A 185 12.80 -4.59 3.62
C VAL A 185 13.18 -5.86 4.35
N ASN A 186 14.39 -6.36 4.07
CA ASN A 186 14.91 -7.54 4.76
C ASN A 186 15.10 -7.25 6.27
N GLN A 187 14.66 -8.19 7.10
CA GLN A 187 14.69 -8.10 8.56
C GLN A 187 16.11 -7.95 9.13
N ASP A 188 17.15 -8.29 8.37
CA ASP A 188 18.54 -8.05 8.75
C ASP A 188 18.80 -6.58 9.08
N VAL A 189 18.03 -5.63 8.53
CA VAL A 189 18.10 -4.20 8.88
C VAL A 189 17.86 -3.93 10.38
N LEU A 190 17.21 -4.87 11.09
CA LEU A 190 16.98 -4.78 12.54
C LEU A 190 18.19 -5.20 13.38
N GLY A 191 19.31 -5.55 12.74
CA GLY A 191 20.54 -6.02 13.36
C GLY A 191 20.61 -7.54 13.50
N VAL A 192 21.82 -8.10 13.35
CA VAL A 192 22.05 -9.55 13.50
C VAL A 192 21.98 -9.97 14.98
N GLY A 193 20.93 -10.72 15.37
CA GLY A 193 20.86 -11.41 16.66
C GLY A 193 19.45 -11.75 17.17
N LYS A 194 19.36 -12.58 18.23
CA LYS A 194 18.08 -12.95 18.91
C LYS A 194 17.38 -11.76 19.59
N ARG A 195 18.00 -10.58 19.63
CA ARG A 195 17.50 -9.37 20.35
C ARG A 195 16.29 -8.70 19.68
N SER A 196 16.07 -8.96 18.39
CA SER A 196 14.95 -8.39 17.62
C SER A 196 13.75 -9.34 17.48
N ARG A 197 13.74 -10.46 18.22
CA ARG A 197 12.67 -11.45 18.14
C ARG A 197 11.64 -11.23 19.24
N TYR A 198 10.38 -11.37 18.87
CA TYR A 198 9.27 -11.41 19.82
C TYR A 198 9.49 -12.56 20.82
N PRO A 199 9.37 -12.32 22.14
CA PRO A 199 9.71 -13.31 23.16
C PRO A 199 8.81 -14.56 23.11
N LYS A 200 7.58 -14.45 22.60
CA LYS A 200 6.62 -15.56 22.56
C LYS A 200 6.59 -16.21 21.17
N GLN A 201 7.10 -17.43 21.08
CA GLN A 201 7.25 -18.14 19.80
C GLN A 201 5.91 -18.39 19.09
N GLN A 202 4.80 -18.48 19.83
CA GLN A 202 3.46 -18.73 19.29
C GLN A 202 2.95 -17.60 18.39
N GLY A 203 3.49 -16.39 18.50
CA GLY A 203 2.95 -15.19 17.84
C GLY A 203 1.85 -14.51 18.65
N VAL A 204 1.23 -13.50 18.05
CA VAL A 204 0.15 -12.73 18.67
C VAL A 204 -0.72 -12.07 17.60
N PHE A 205 -2.03 -12.04 17.82
CA PHE A 205 -2.96 -11.21 17.05
C PHE A 205 -3.91 -10.46 17.98
N ALA A 206 -4.65 -9.49 17.43
CA ALA A 206 -5.59 -8.63 18.16
C ALA A 206 -4.94 -7.89 19.36
N HIS A 207 -3.65 -7.59 19.26
CA HIS A 207 -2.94 -6.73 20.20
C HIS A 207 -3.08 -5.26 19.79
N ALA A 208 -2.85 -4.34 20.72
CA ALA A 208 -2.68 -2.93 20.41
C ALA A 208 -1.19 -2.60 20.27
N ALA A 209 -0.86 -1.62 19.44
CA ALA A 209 0.49 -1.09 19.36
C ALA A 209 0.49 0.42 19.20
N SER A 210 1.54 1.07 19.72
CA SER A 210 1.75 2.51 19.58
C SER A 210 3.23 2.84 19.66
N LEU A 211 3.65 3.88 18.94
CA LEU A 211 5.01 4.38 18.97
C LEU A 211 5.17 5.42 20.08
N ARG A 212 6.08 5.17 21.02
CA ARG A 212 6.48 6.15 22.04
C ARG A 212 7.81 6.78 21.67
N ASN A 213 7.92 8.09 21.86
CA ASN A 213 9.15 8.87 21.66
C ASN A 213 9.87 8.63 20.32
N ARG A 214 9.09 8.29 19.28
CA ARG A 214 9.55 7.99 17.91
C ARG A 214 10.52 6.80 17.78
N ASN A 215 10.80 6.05 18.85
CA ASN A 215 11.79 4.96 18.82
C ASN A 215 11.39 3.69 19.56
N ALA A 216 10.37 3.73 20.42
CA ALA A 216 9.95 2.58 21.22
C ALA A 216 8.57 2.12 20.77
N LEU A 217 8.51 0.98 20.08
CA LEU A 217 7.25 0.34 19.73
C LEU A 217 6.70 -0.37 20.97
N LEU A 218 5.58 0.11 21.48
CA LEU A 218 4.84 -0.52 22.57
C LEU A 218 3.83 -1.49 21.99
N ILE A 219 3.78 -2.71 22.50
CA ILE A 219 2.83 -3.76 22.15
C ILE A 219 2.10 -4.18 23.41
N VAL A 220 0.77 -4.15 23.39
CA VAL A 220 -0.07 -4.44 24.57
C VAL A 220 -1.09 -5.52 24.26
N GLY A 221 -1.11 -6.52 25.13
CA GLY A 221 -2.11 -7.58 25.16
C GLY A 221 -2.09 -8.49 23.94
N GLY A 222 -3.27 -8.82 23.43
CA GLY A 222 -3.48 -9.73 22.30
C GLY A 222 -3.79 -11.16 22.71
N TYR A 223 -3.89 -12.03 21.71
CA TYR A 223 -4.28 -13.42 21.86
C TYR A 223 -3.31 -14.35 21.12
N HIS A 224 -3.03 -15.50 21.74
CA HIS A 224 -2.18 -16.55 21.17
C HIS A 224 -2.52 -17.94 21.77
N GLY A 225 -3.82 -18.21 21.93
CA GLY A 225 -4.38 -19.38 22.64
C GLY A 225 -5.02 -19.01 23.98
N ASN A 226 -4.49 -17.98 24.64
CA ASN A 226 -5.09 -17.30 25.79
C ASN A 226 -5.01 -15.78 25.59
N VAL A 227 -5.88 -15.04 26.29
CA VAL A 227 -5.81 -13.57 26.34
C VAL A 227 -4.59 -13.16 27.16
N ASN A 228 -3.83 -12.20 26.64
CA ASN A 228 -2.62 -11.69 27.26
C ASN A 228 -2.83 -10.27 27.81
N GLY A 229 -2.20 -9.96 28.95
CA GLY A 229 -2.13 -8.63 29.54
C GLY A 229 -0.73 -7.98 29.46
N ASP A 230 0.24 -8.61 28.79
CA ASP A 230 1.60 -8.09 28.74
C ASP A 230 1.70 -6.73 28.05
N LEU A 231 2.61 -5.91 28.56
CA LEU A 231 3.13 -4.72 27.90
C LEU A 231 4.60 -4.98 27.53
N LEU A 232 4.88 -4.98 26.23
CA LEU A 232 6.22 -5.15 25.69
C LEU A 232 6.66 -3.84 25.02
N ALA A 233 7.94 -3.52 25.15
CA ALA A 233 8.55 -2.36 24.50
C ALA A 233 9.73 -2.84 23.66
N TYR A 234 9.66 -2.59 22.35
CA TYR A 234 10.76 -2.84 21.43
C TYR A 234 11.43 -1.51 21.06
N THR A 235 12.71 -1.36 21.39
CA THR A 235 13.48 -0.18 21.00
C THR A 235 14.04 -0.40 19.60
N LEU A 236 13.63 0.46 18.67
CA LEU A 236 14.06 0.38 17.29
C LEU A 236 15.53 0.76 17.14
N PRO A 237 16.25 0.09 16.22
CA PRO A 237 17.61 0.47 15.87
C PRO A 237 17.70 1.95 15.46
N PRO A 238 18.75 2.68 15.89
CA PRO A 238 18.84 4.13 15.70
C PRO A 238 18.78 4.60 14.24
N MET A 239 19.17 3.76 13.29
CA MET A 239 19.15 4.06 11.86
C MET A 239 17.74 4.10 11.24
N LEU A 240 16.77 3.45 11.88
CA LEU A 240 15.37 3.46 11.43
C LEU A 240 14.55 4.61 12.04
N VAL A 241 15.15 5.39 12.94
CA VAL A 241 14.46 6.38 13.76
C VAL A 241 14.72 7.80 13.23
N ILE A 242 13.64 8.47 12.83
CA ILE A 242 13.64 9.91 12.52
C ILE A 242 13.36 10.69 13.80
N LYS A 243 14.37 11.37 14.34
CA LYS A 243 14.24 12.18 15.57
C LYS A 243 13.60 13.53 15.31
N ASP A 244 14.00 14.21 14.23
CA ASP A 244 13.48 15.52 13.83
C ASP A 244 12.82 15.40 12.45
N GLU A 245 11.57 15.87 12.33
CA GLU A 245 10.81 15.79 11.07
C GLU A 245 11.13 16.94 10.11
N GLU A 246 11.91 17.95 10.52
CA GLU A 246 12.17 19.13 9.69
C GLU A 246 13.50 19.09 8.94
N THR A 247 14.48 18.28 9.38
CA THR A 247 15.86 18.24 8.82
C THR A 247 16.50 16.85 8.82
N PHE A 248 15.71 15.79 8.66
CA PHE A 248 16.26 14.43 8.70
C PHE A 248 17.03 14.07 7.43
N GLU A 249 18.32 13.80 7.60
CA GLU A 249 19.15 13.11 6.61
C GLU A 249 19.43 11.68 7.10
N PRO A 250 18.96 10.63 6.41
CA PRO A 250 19.24 9.24 6.79
C PRO A 250 20.71 8.86 6.63
N GLU A 251 21.44 9.54 5.75
CA GLU A 251 22.78 9.15 5.30
C GLU A 251 23.84 9.04 6.41
N PRO A 252 23.93 9.93 7.41
CA PRO A 252 24.90 9.81 8.49
C PRO A 252 24.67 8.58 9.38
N LEU A 253 23.43 8.06 9.42
CA LEU A 253 23.07 6.92 10.25
C LEU A 253 23.45 5.58 9.63
N CYS A 254 23.70 5.53 8.31
CA CYS A 254 24.13 4.33 7.61
C CYS A 254 25.44 3.76 8.19
N SER A 255 26.35 4.63 8.65
CA SER A 255 27.61 4.25 9.31
C SER A 255 27.43 3.39 10.57
N LYS A 256 26.22 3.34 11.15
CA LYS A 256 25.90 2.54 12.33
C LYS A 256 25.52 1.09 12.02
N HIS A 257 25.30 0.74 10.75
CA HIS A 257 25.08 -0.65 10.34
C HIS A 257 26.37 -1.46 10.59
N GLY A 258 26.25 -2.57 11.32
CA GLY A 258 27.39 -3.36 11.78
C GLY A 258 27.84 -4.44 10.80
N SER A 259 27.09 -4.68 9.72
CA SER A 259 27.41 -5.71 8.73
C SER A 259 26.99 -5.31 7.32
N VAL A 260 27.57 -5.99 6.32
CA VAL A 260 27.19 -5.86 4.91
C VAL A 260 25.70 -6.16 4.71
N SER A 261 25.17 -7.20 5.38
CA SER A 261 23.76 -7.59 5.25
C SER A 261 22.82 -6.54 5.81
N GLU A 262 23.13 -5.98 6.99
CA GLU A 262 22.38 -4.86 7.59
C GLU A 262 22.34 -3.65 6.65
N CYS A 263 23.51 -3.24 6.15
CA CYS A 263 23.65 -2.09 5.25
C CYS A 263 22.87 -2.27 3.94
N LEU A 264 23.02 -3.42 3.28
CA LEU A 264 22.35 -3.69 2.00
C LEU A 264 20.85 -3.98 2.14
N SER A 265 20.40 -4.30 3.35
CA SER A 265 18.97 -4.43 3.64
C SER A 265 18.28 -3.07 3.70
N ASP A 266 19.01 -2.00 4.04
CA ASP A 266 18.47 -0.66 4.13
C ASP A 266 18.49 0.08 2.77
N PRO A 267 17.33 0.41 2.17
CA PRO A 267 17.28 1.13 0.89
C PRO A 267 17.93 2.52 0.90
N GLU A 268 18.03 3.15 2.08
CA GLU A 268 18.64 4.48 2.29
C GLU A 268 20.18 4.44 2.22
N CYS A 269 20.78 3.24 2.31
CA CYS A 269 22.22 3.05 2.46
C CYS A 269 22.85 2.29 1.30
N GLY A 270 24.19 2.25 1.29
CA GLY A 270 24.99 1.44 0.39
C GLY A 270 26.34 1.05 0.99
N TRP A 271 26.85 -0.11 0.60
CA TRP A 271 28.08 -0.68 1.12
C TRP A 271 29.27 -0.36 0.21
N CYS A 272 30.36 0.15 0.79
CA CYS A 272 31.61 0.39 0.08
C CYS A 272 32.61 -0.74 0.35
N SER A 273 32.88 -1.57 -0.65
CA SER A 273 33.77 -2.73 -0.50
C SER A 273 35.24 -2.35 -0.32
N ALA A 274 35.66 -1.17 -0.78
CA ALA A 274 37.04 -0.70 -0.64
C ALA A 274 37.43 -0.41 0.81
N ASP A 275 36.56 0.32 1.53
CA ASP A 275 36.85 0.79 2.88
C ASP A 275 36.12 -0.02 3.97
N GLY A 276 35.18 -0.89 3.58
CA GLY A 276 34.38 -1.69 4.49
C GLY A 276 33.38 -0.87 5.32
N VAL A 277 32.90 0.24 4.76
CA VAL A 277 32.01 1.20 5.45
C VAL A 277 30.66 1.28 4.74
N CYS A 278 29.59 1.39 5.52
CA CYS A 278 28.24 1.67 5.04
C CYS A 278 28.02 3.18 4.94
N TYR A 279 27.75 3.67 3.74
CA TYR A 279 27.48 5.08 3.46
C TYR A 279 26.01 5.31 3.13
N GLY A 280 25.58 6.56 3.26
CA GLY A 280 24.32 7.00 2.67
C GLY A 280 24.35 6.88 1.16
N ARG A 281 23.25 6.40 0.58
CA ARG A 281 23.17 6.07 -0.85
C ARG A 281 23.44 7.24 -1.79
N THR A 282 23.09 8.46 -1.37
CA THR A 282 23.27 9.68 -2.17
C THR A 282 24.66 10.31 -2.03
N VAL A 283 25.47 9.85 -1.06
CA VAL A 283 26.84 10.34 -0.79
C VAL A 283 27.90 9.39 -1.37
N GLY A 284 27.55 8.69 -2.45
CA GLY A 284 28.39 7.65 -3.06
C GLY A 284 29.76 8.14 -3.54
N ALA A 285 29.93 9.44 -3.77
CA ALA A 285 31.21 10.05 -4.13
C ALA A 285 32.33 9.83 -3.08
N ASN A 286 31.96 9.51 -1.83
CA ASN A 286 32.91 9.21 -0.77
C ASN A 286 33.45 7.77 -0.84
N CYS A 287 32.85 6.88 -1.64
CA CYS A 287 33.36 5.54 -1.86
C CYS A 287 34.30 5.55 -3.08
N THR A 288 35.53 5.07 -2.88
CA THR A 288 36.55 4.97 -3.93
C THR A 288 36.22 3.92 -5.01
N THR A 289 35.26 3.04 -4.73
CA THR A 289 34.71 2.03 -5.65
C THR A 289 33.22 2.24 -5.87
N ASN A 290 32.58 1.43 -6.73
CA ASN A 290 31.13 1.46 -6.87
C ASN A 290 30.44 1.08 -5.56
N LEU A 291 29.57 1.97 -5.06
CA LEU A 291 28.75 1.72 -3.89
C LEU A 291 27.71 0.63 -4.20
N GLN A 292 27.72 -0.45 -3.43
CA GLN A 292 26.74 -1.52 -3.56
C GLN A 292 25.43 -1.10 -2.90
N THR A 293 24.32 -1.11 -3.63
CA THR A 293 23.00 -0.66 -3.12
C THR A 293 21.90 -1.64 -3.47
N THR A 294 20.87 -1.73 -2.62
CA THR A 294 19.63 -2.43 -2.99
C THR A 294 18.75 -1.58 -3.91
N ARG A 295 17.81 -2.22 -4.61
CA ARG A 295 16.90 -1.50 -5.53
C ARG A 295 15.90 -0.64 -4.74
N CYS A 296 15.70 0.58 -5.20
CA CYS A 296 14.67 1.49 -4.71
C CYS A 296 13.80 1.91 -5.91
N PRO A 297 12.72 1.18 -6.22
CA PRO A 297 11.91 1.46 -7.40
C PRO A 297 11.05 2.73 -7.26
N GLY A 298 10.75 3.18 -6.04
CA GLY A 298 9.85 4.32 -5.80
C GLY A 298 8.38 3.97 -6.02
N ILE A 299 7.50 4.97 -5.92
CA ILE A 299 6.05 4.74 -5.97
C ILE A 299 5.54 4.47 -7.39
N CYS A 300 6.13 5.08 -8.42
CA CYS A 300 5.57 5.03 -9.78
C CYS A 300 5.33 3.60 -10.28
N PRO A 301 6.28 2.65 -10.20
CA PRO A 301 6.05 1.29 -10.68
C PRO A 301 4.98 0.52 -9.88
N ALA A 302 4.59 1.00 -8.70
CA ALA A 302 3.56 0.39 -7.85
C ALA A 302 2.13 0.81 -8.23
N LEU A 303 1.96 1.76 -9.16
CA LEU A 303 0.67 2.35 -9.50
C LEU A 303 0.15 1.79 -10.83
N GLY A 304 -1.07 1.22 -10.81
CA GLY A 304 -1.60 0.40 -11.91
C GLY A 304 -2.46 1.11 -12.97
N ASP A 305 -2.76 2.40 -12.80
CA ASP A 305 -3.57 3.17 -13.74
C ASP A 305 -3.17 4.65 -13.79
N CYS A 306 -3.63 5.38 -14.80
CA CYS A 306 -3.25 6.77 -15.04
C CYS A 306 -3.58 7.72 -13.89
N HIS A 307 -4.77 7.62 -13.29
CA HIS A 307 -5.14 8.51 -12.18
C HIS A 307 -4.36 8.15 -10.92
N SER A 308 -4.23 6.86 -10.61
CA SER A 308 -3.38 6.37 -9.53
C SER A 308 -1.95 6.90 -9.69
N CYS A 309 -1.36 6.73 -10.88
CA CYS A 309 -0.02 7.19 -11.25
C CYS A 309 0.20 8.67 -10.97
N LEU A 310 -0.72 9.52 -11.44
CA LEU A 310 -0.52 10.97 -11.45
C LEU A 310 -1.06 11.69 -10.21
N LEU A 311 -1.95 11.06 -9.43
CA LEU A 311 -2.45 11.64 -8.18
C LEU A 311 -1.65 11.17 -6.95
N HIS A 312 -1.15 9.92 -6.96
CA HIS A 312 -0.31 9.40 -5.87
C HIS A 312 1.17 9.58 -6.14
N GLY A 313 1.56 9.72 -7.41
CA GLY A 313 2.91 10.02 -7.89
C GLY A 313 3.15 11.50 -8.18
N ALA A 314 2.42 12.39 -7.52
CA ALA A 314 2.61 13.83 -7.54
C ALA A 314 2.85 14.30 -6.10
N VAL A 315 4.03 13.98 -5.57
CA VAL A 315 4.41 14.45 -4.23
C VAL A 315 4.58 15.97 -4.28
N ASN A 316 4.00 16.68 -3.32
CA ASN A 316 4.03 18.13 -3.28
C ASN A 316 5.46 18.63 -2.99
N ILE A 317 6.01 19.43 -3.92
CA ILE A 317 7.35 20.04 -3.88
C ILE A 317 7.60 20.90 -2.62
N ASP A 318 6.55 21.35 -1.93
CA ASP A 318 6.73 22.09 -0.68
C ASP A 318 6.88 21.17 0.56
N ALA A 319 6.35 19.93 0.49
CA ALA A 319 6.60 18.89 1.50
C ALA A 319 8.01 18.27 1.34
N GLU A 320 8.60 18.38 0.15
CA GLU A 320 9.94 17.89 -0.24
C GLU A 320 11.08 18.44 0.63
N LYS A 321 10.96 19.64 1.20
CA LYS A 321 12.04 20.23 2.01
C LYS A 321 12.18 19.62 3.40
N LYS A 322 11.14 18.96 3.93
CA LYS A 322 11.09 18.54 5.34
C LYS A 322 11.34 17.05 5.54
N HIS A 323 10.96 16.18 4.59
CA HIS A 323 11.11 14.72 4.74
C HIS A 323 11.96 14.14 3.60
N GLN A 324 13.25 13.94 3.85
CA GLN A 324 14.18 13.44 2.84
C GLN A 324 14.32 11.92 2.95
N THR A 325 13.71 11.21 2.02
CA THR A 325 14.01 9.80 1.74
C THR A 325 14.95 9.72 0.54
N VAL A 326 15.64 8.61 0.34
CA VAL A 326 16.43 8.43 -0.89
C VAL A 326 15.56 8.49 -2.15
N ALA A 327 14.32 8.00 -2.09
CA ALA A 327 13.39 8.08 -3.20
C ALA A 327 13.07 9.53 -3.56
N HIS A 328 12.96 10.40 -2.55
CA HIS A 328 12.79 11.83 -2.74
C HIS A 328 14.05 12.48 -3.36
N LYS A 329 15.24 12.22 -2.82
CA LYS A 329 16.50 12.77 -3.35
C LYS A 329 16.79 12.35 -4.80
N LEU A 330 16.29 11.18 -5.20
CA LEU A 330 16.39 10.64 -6.56
C LEU A 330 15.21 11.00 -7.47
N GLY A 331 14.25 11.80 -7.02
CA GLY A 331 13.10 12.22 -7.83
C GLY A 331 12.08 11.12 -8.15
N LEU A 332 12.10 10.00 -7.41
CA LEU A 332 11.30 8.79 -7.68
C LEU A 332 9.81 8.90 -7.31
N GLY A 333 9.37 10.11 -6.92
CA GLY A 333 7.99 10.47 -6.62
C GLY A 333 7.33 11.33 -7.70
N GLN A 334 8.02 11.60 -8.82
CA GLN A 334 7.50 12.38 -9.95
C GLN A 334 7.14 11.43 -11.08
N CYS A 335 5.88 11.03 -11.15
CA CYS A 335 5.46 9.99 -12.07
C CYS A 335 4.91 10.53 -13.40
N THR A 336 5.09 9.73 -14.45
CA THR A 336 4.51 9.90 -15.78
C THR A 336 3.82 8.60 -16.19
N TRP A 337 2.68 8.71 -16.87
CA TRP A 337 1.92 7.56 -17.36
C TRP A 337 2.15 7.36 -18.86
N CYS A 338 2.69 6.20 -19.23
CA CYS A 338 2.80 5.78 -20.62
C CYS A 338 1.56 4.98 -21.04
N VAL A 339 0.78 5.52 -21.98
CA VAL A 339 -0.52 4.97 -22.39
C VAL A 339 -0.38 3.61 -23.08
N GLN A 340 0.58 3.48 -23.99
CA GLN A 340 0.76 2.30 -24.84
C GLN A 340 1.22 1.08 -24.03
N ASN A 341 2.09 1.31 -23.05
CA ASN A 341 2.59 0.27 -22.16
C ASN A 341 1.67 0.03 -20.95
N ALA A 342 0.67 0.89 -20.73
CA ALA A 342 -0.19 0.89 -19.56
C ALA A 342 0.62 0.88 -18.25
N ARG A 343 1.68 1.70 -18.20
CA ARG A 343 2.68 1.66 -17.13
C ARG A 343 2.99 3.05 -16.60
N CYS A 344 3.08 3.14 -15.28
CA CYS A 344 3.56 4.30 -14.58
C CYS A 344 5.08 4.20 -14.36
N HIS A 345 5.82 5.26 -14.70
CA HIS A 345 7.28 5.34 -14.57
C HIS A 345 7.69 6.72 -14.06
N HIS A 346 8.97 6.88 -13.69
CA HIS A 346 9.48 8.19 -13.26
C HIS A 346 9.63 9.12 -14.45
N LYS A 347 9.46 10.42 -14.21
CA LYS A 347 9.57 11.47 -15.23
C LYS A 347 10.94 11.50 -15.92
N ASP A 348 12.01 11.27 -15.16
CA ASP A 348 13.39 11.26 -15.67
C ASP A 348 13.89 9.84 -15.97
N ASP A 349 13.00 8.86 -16.01
CA ASP A 349 13.36 7.49 -16.34
C ASP A 349 13.64 7.35 -17.84
N ASN A 350 14.78 6.76 -18.19
CA ASN A 350 15.17 6.44 -19.57
C ASN A 350 14.70 5.03 -19.99
N TYR A 351 13.75 4.43 -19.28
CA TYR A 351 13.21 3.08 -19.54
C TYR A 351 12.41 2.99 -20.85
N GLY A 352 13.12 3.00 -21.98
CA GLY A 352 12.54 2.93 -23.33
C GLY A 352 11.72 4.17 -23.67
N VAL A 353 11.65 4.52 -24.95
CA VAL A 353 10.66 5.52 -25.36
C VAL A 353 9.28 4.88 -25.14
N CYS A 354 8.37 5.56 -24.44
CA CYS A 354 6.98 5.10 -24.31
C CYS A 354 6.49 4.59 -25.69
N GLY A 355 6.02 3.34 -25.77
CA GLY A 355 5.61 2.72 -27.04
C GLY A 355 6.68 2.00 -27.86
N GLU A 356 7.94 1.88 -27.41
CA GLU A 356 8.95 1.01 -28.05
C GLU A 356 8.82 -0.45 -27.59
N ASP A 357 8.73 -0.69 -26.28
CA ASP A 357 8.55 -2.03 -25.69
C ASP A 357 7.08 -2.48 -25.71
N THR A 358 6.49 -2.56 -26.89
CA THR A 358 5.11 -3.05 -27.03
C THR A 358 5.08 -4.58 -27.05
N PRO A 359 4.06 -5.22 -26.46
CA PRO A 359 3.89 -6.68 -26.52
C PRO A 359 3.83 -7.23 -27.96
N SER A 360 3.45 -6.40 -28.93
CA SER A 360 3.44 -6.76 -30.35
C SER A 360 4.81 -6.76 -31.01
N GLN A 361 5.87 -6.29 -30.32
CA GLN A 361 7.23 -6.14 -30.85
C GLN A 361 7.30 -5.38 -32.18
N SER A 362 6.30 -4.54 -32.45
CA SER A 362 6.18 -3.71 -33.65
C SER A 362 6.24 -2.23 -33.26
N PRO A 363 7.46 -1.67 -33.10
CA PRO A 363 7.63 -0.24 -32.87
C PRO A 363 6.97 0.56 -34.00
N GLY A 364 6.41 1.73 -33.67
CA GLY A 364 5.94 2.66 -34.70
C GLY A 364 4.46 2.59 -35.08
N TRP A 365 3.71 1.57 -34.64
CA TRP A 365 2.26 1.49 -34.94
C TRP A 365 1.50 2.75 -34.50
N TRP A 366 1.93 3.35 -33.38
CA TRP A 366 1.33 4.55 -32.79
C TRP A 366 2.11 5.83 -33.11
N GLY A 367 3.04 5.78 -34.07
CA GLY A 367 3.97 6.85 -34.39
C GLY A 367 5.37 6.63 -33.80
N THR A 368 6.27 7.60 -34.02
CA THR A 368 7.69 7.51 -33.61
C THR A 368 7.92 7.62 -32.11
N LYS A 369 6.91 8.08 -31.34
CA LYS A 369 6.90 8.14 -29.88
C LYS A 369 5.47 7.87 -29.37
N GLY A 370 5.35 7.16 -28.26
CA GLY A 370 4.09 6.95 -27.56
C GLY A 370 3.56 8.21 -26.87
N THR A 371 2.45 8.06 -26.16
CA THR A 371 1.74 9.13 -25.49
C THR A 371 2.03 9.07 -24.01
N GLU A 372 2.72 10.09 -23.51
CA GLU A 372 2.94 10.29 -22.09
C GLU A 372 1.94 11.30 -21.52
N ILE A 373 1.40 10.96 -20.35
CA ILE A 373 0.50 11.83 -19.60
C ILE A 373 1.18 12.22 -18.31
N THR A 374 1.33 13.52 -18.09
CA THR A 374 1.99 14.12 -16.92
C THR A 374 1.03 14.83 -15.98
N SER A 375 -0.28 14.84 -16.29
CA SER A 375 -1.30 15.49 -15.47
C SER A 375 -2.60 14.67 -15.44
N ALA A 376 -3.12 14.43 -14.24
CA ALA A 376 -4.28 13.55 -14.02
C ALA A 376 -5.53 13.99 -14.80
N ASN A 377 -5.75 15.29 -14.98
CA ASN A 377 -6.90 15.82 -15.73
C ASN A 377 -6.92 15.40 -17.22
N LYS A 378 -5.77 14.98 -17.77
CA LYS A 378 -5.66 14.49 -19.15
C LYS A 378 -5.92 12.99 -19.27
N CYS A 379 -5.95 12.23 -18.17
CA CYS A 379 -6.12 10.77 -18.19
C CYS A 379 -7.38 10.35 -18.95
N THR A 380 -8.54 10.93 -18.63
CA THR A 380 -9.82 10.57 -19.28
C THR A 380 -9.81 10.79 -20.80
N LYS A 381 -9.07 11.78 -21.29
CA LYS A 381 -9.03 12.12 -22.71
C LYS A 381 -7.94 11.33 -23.47
N LEU A 382 -6.80 11.09 -22.83
CA LEU A 382 -5.58 10.61 -23.48
C LEU A 382 -5.22 9.15 -23.14
N ASP A 383 -5.70 8.55 -22.04
CA ASP A 383 -5.43 7.14 -21.68
C ASP A 383 -6.28 6.17 -22.51
N LYS A 384 -6.05 6.20 -23.83
CA LYS A 384 -6.66 5.32 -24.82
C LYS A 384 -5.67 4.20 -25.16
N ARG A 385 -5.69 3.15 -24.34
CA ARG A 385 -4.72 2.06 -24.45
C ARG A 385 -4.99 1.18 -25.67
N PRO A 386 -3.94 0.60 -26.27
CA PRO A 386 -4.08 -0.35 -27.36
C PRO A 386 -4.71 -1.67 -26.88
N GLY A 387 -5.63 -2.22 -27.67
CA GLY A 387 -6.28 -3.50 -27.39
C GLY A 387 -7.81 -3.44 -27.42
N LEU A 388 -8.44 -4.56 -27.06
CA LEU A 388 -9.89 -4.66 -26.90
C LEU A 388 -10.25 -4.57 -25.42
N THR A 389 -11.37 -3.92 -25.11
CA THR A 389 -11.91 -3.89 -23.75
C THR A 389 -12.58 -5.22 -23.45
N PHE A 390 -12.02 -5.99 -22.53
CA PHE A 390 -12.60 -7.22 -22.02
C PHE A 390 -13.37 -6.96 -20.73
N ILE A 391 -14.65 -7.28 -20.76
CA ILE A 391 -15.60 -7.04 -19.68
C ILE A 391 -16.17 -8.37 -19.23
N LYS A 392 -16.07 -8.67 -17.94
CA LYS A 392 -16.58 -9.88 -17.32
C LYS A 392 -17.69 -9.56 -16.33
N TYR A 393 -18.75 -10.34 -16.37
CA TYR A 393 -19.85 -10.36 -15.42
C TYR A 393 -19.93 -11.76 -14.80
N LEU A 394 -19.78 -11.81 -13.48
CA LEU A 394 -20.01 -12.99 -12.67
C LEU A 394 -21.50 -13.11 -12.37
N HIS A 395 -21.93 -14.30 -11.99
CA HIS A 395 -23.30 -14.53 -11.56
C HIS A 395 -23.53 -13.97 -10.14
N PRO A 396 -24.64 -13.27 -9.87
CA PRO A 396 -25.67 -12.82 -10.82
C PRO A 396 -25.20 -11.62 -11.64
N VAL A 397 -25.45 -11.66 -12.95
CA VAL A 397 -25.00 -10.63 -13.89
C VAL A 397 -25.64 -9.28 -13.59
N ASN A 398 -24.80 -8.27 -13.34
CA ASN A 398 -25.22 -6.88 -13.26
C ASN A 398 -24.65 -6.05 -14.42
N TRP A 399 -25.46 -5.79 -15.44
CA TRP A 399 -25.02 -5.05 -16.64
C TRP A 399 -24.56 -3.62 -16.39
N THR A 400 -24.94 -3.02 -15.26
CA THR A 400 -24.51 -1.66 -14.90
C THR A 400 -23.16 -1.63 -14.20
N MET A 401 -22.71 -2.77 -13.68
CA MET A 401 -21.53 -2.87 -12.83
C MET A 401 -20.77 -4.15 -13.18
N PRO A 402 -19.85 -4.08 -14.16
CA PRO A 402 -19.01 -5.23 -14.49
C PRO A 402 -18.09 -5.59 -13.33
N ASP A 403 -17.93 -6.88 -13.07
CA ASP A 403 -17.05 -7.41 -12.03
C ASP A 403 -15.57 -7.22 -12.38
N GLN A 404 -15.25 -7.27 -13.68
CA GLN A 404 -13.89 -7.04 -14.17
C GLN A 404 -13.91 -6.31 -15.51
N VAL A 405 -13.06 -5.28 -15.62
CA VAL A 405 -12.78 -4.56 -16.87
C VAL A 405 -11.27 -4.52 -17.04
N THR A 406 -10.80 -5.01 -18.19
CA THR A 406 -9.39 -5.05 -18.55
C THR A 406 -9.21 -4.74 -20.03
N ILE A 407 -8.01 -4.35 -20.44
CA ILE A 407 -7.68 -4.16 -21.85
C ILE A 407 -6.80 -5.32 -22.27
N VAL A 408 -7.25 -6.06 -23.28
CA VAL A 408 -6.54 -7.20 -23.85
C VAL A 408 -5.73 -6.68 -25.04
N ASN A 409 -4.42 -6.68 -24.86
CA ASN A 409 -3.41 -6.34 -25.88
C ASN A 409 -2.69 -7.59 -26.41
N ALA A 410 -3.31 -8.76 -26.27
CA ALA A 410 -2.81 -10.05 -26.73
C ALA A 410 -3.72 -10.66 -27.80
N THR A 411 -3.24 -11.70 -28.48
CA THR A 411 -4.00 -12.45 -29.50
C THR A 411 -5.03 -13.41 -28.90
N MET A 412 -4.96 -13.68 -27.59
CA MET A 412 -5.84 -14.58 -26.86
C MET A 412 -6.26 -13.96 -25.52
N VAL A 413 -7.43 -14.34 -25.03
CA VAL A 413 -7.91 -14.02 -23.68
C VAL A 413 -8.58 -15.25 -23.10
N ASP A 414 -8.22 -15.60 -21.87
CA ASP A 414 -8.80 -16.74 -21.19
C ASP A 414 -10.10 -16.34 -20.49
N PHE A 415 -11.16 -17.09 -20.77
CA PHE A 415 -12.43 -16.99 -20.05
C PHE A 415 -12.56 -18.14 -19.05
N ASN A 416 -11.95 -17.98 -17.88
CA ASN A 416 -12.02 -18.96 -16.82
C ASN A 416 -13.12 -18.62 -15.81
N ALA A 417 -13.89 -19.62 -15.40
CA ALA A 417 -14.72 -19.52 -14.21
C ALA A 417 -13.82 -19.30 -12.97
N PRO A 418 -14.24 -18.53 -11.96
CA PRO A 418 -13.51 -18.50 -10.69
C PRO A 418 -13.37 -19.92 -10.14
N SER A 419 -12.18 -20.28 -9.68
CA SER A 419 -11.90 -21.61 -9.13
C SER A 419 -12.78 -21.86 -7.89
N SER A 420 -13.80 -22.71 -8.02
CA SER A 420 -14.64 -23.13 -6.90
C SER A 420 -13.85 -24.12 -6.04
N SER A 421 -13.34 -23.65 -4.93
CA SER A 421 -12.62 -24.47 -3.94
C SER A 421 -13.56 -25.20 -2.98
N THR A 422 -14.85 -24.80 -2.93
CA THR A 422 -15.82 -25.34 -1.97
C THR A 422 -17.10 -25.86 -2.64
N HIS A 423 -17.74 -26.85 -2.01
CA HIS A 423 -18.98 -27.49 -2.47
C HIS A 423 -20.17 -26.49 -2.58
N THR A 424 -20.12 -25.37 -1.85
CA THR A 424 -21.13 -24.30 -1.92
C THR A 424 -20.86 -23.35 -3.09
N GLU A 425 -19.60 -23.06 -3.45
CA GLU A 425 -19.25 -22.31 -4.67
C GLU A 425 -19.70 -23.06 -5.93
N GLN A 426 -19.65 -24.39 -5.90
CA GLN A 426 -20.18 -25.26 -6.97
C GLN A 426 -21.72 -25.26 -7.05
N SER A 427 -22.41 -24.83 -5.99
CA SER A 427 -23.88 -24.77 -5.94
C SER A 427 -24.48 -23.48 -6.52
N PHE A 428 -23.65 -22.47 -6.81
CA PHE A 428 -24.08 -21.27 -7.53
C PHE A 428 -24.23 -21.59 -9.01
N ASN A 429 -25.43 -22.05 -9.38
CA ASN A 429 -25.83 -22.23 -10.77
C ASN A 429 -26.23 -20.88 -11.37
N GLY A 430 -25.57 -20.48 -12.46
CA GLY A 430 -26.02 -19.36 -13.27
C GLY A 430 -25.03 -18.94 -14.34
N ASP A 431 -25.50 -18.07 -15.25
CA ASP A 431 -24.72 -17.63 -16.39
C ASP A 431 -23.66 -16.61 -15.99
N MET A 432 -22.44 -16.80 -16.49
CA MET A 432 -21.41 -15.76 -16.54
C MET A 432 -21.32 -15.22 -17.96
N VAL A 433 -21.06 -13.92 -18.09
CA VAL A 433 -20.94 -13.29 -19.41
C VAL A 433 -19.57 -12.64 -19.54
N ALA A 434 -18.90 -12.90 -20.66
CA ALA A 434 -17.76 -12.14 -21.12
C ALA A 434 -18.10 -11.39 -22.41
N ARG A 435 -17.62 -10.15 -22.51
CA ARG A 435 -17.77 -9.30 -23.71
C ARG A 435 -16.42 -8.70 -24.08
N LEU A 436 -16.07 -8.80 -25.36
CA LEU A 436 -14.98 -8.05 -25.98
C LEU A 436 -15.59 -6.87 -26.75
N ALA A 437 -15.17 -5.65 -26.42
CA ALA A 437 -15.64 -4.43 -27.04
C ALA A 437 -14.46 -3.62 -27.58
N GLY A 438 -14.61 -3.08 -28.79
CA GLY A 438 -13.59 -2.26 -29.43
C GLY A 438 -13.54 -2.52 -30.94
N TYR A 439 -12.50 -2.00 -31.59
CA TYR A 439 -12.27 -2.17 -33.01
C TYR A 439 -10.88 -2.73 -33.24
N ILE A 440 -10.80 -3.79 -34.05
CA ILE A 440 -9.53 -4.25 -34.58
C ILE A 440 -9.25 -3.42 -35.82
N ARG A 441 -8.09 -2.76 -35.86
CA ARG A 441 -7.59 -2.07 -37.04
C ARG A 441 -6.41 -2.86 -37.58
N PRO A 442 -6.59 -3.70 -38.61
CA PRO A 442 -5.46 -4.33 -39.28
C PRO A 442 -4.54 -3.27 -39.86
N PRO A 443 -3.22 -3.54 -40.00
CA PRO A 443 -2.35 -2.61 -40.70
C PRO A 443 -2.91 -2.41 -42.10
N HIS A 444 -2.86 -1.19 -42.61
CA HIS A 444 -2.97 -1.04 -44.06
C HIS A 444 -1.80 -1.80 -44.66
N SER A 445 -2.07 -3.00 -45.17
CA SER A 445 -1.17 -3.69 -46.07
C SER A 445 -0.85 -2.69 -47.18
N GLY A 446 0.41 -2.23 -47.21
CA GLY A 446 0.95 -1.62 -48.41
C GLY A 446 0.76 -2.64 -49.52
N ILE A 447 -0.16 -2.33 -50.44
CA ILE A 447 -0.12 -2.86 -51.80
C ILE A 447 1.01 -2.13 -52.50
#